data_AF-A0A150Q8H8-F1
#
_entry.id   AF-A0A150Q8H8-F1
#
_cell.length_a   1.000
_cell.length_b   1.000
_cell.length_c   1.000
_cell.angle_alpha   90.00
_cell.angle_beta   90.00
_cell.angle_gamma   90.00
#
_symmetry.space_group_name_H-M   'P 1'
#
loop_
_entity.id
_entity.type
_entity.pdbx_description
1 polymer ?
#
loop_
_entity_poly.entity_id
_entity_poly.type
_entity_poly.pdbx_seq_one_letter_code
_entity_poly.pdbx_strand_id
1 'polypeptide(L)' 'MNEFVRLAQLRAQLGDAPADAVDAALRQMQRQGGAVLYPIDDPQRIRPEDDAAALQVSGERRDLFCITR' A
#
# COMPACT_ATOMS: atom_id res chain seq x y z
N MET A 1 -5.25 -17.90 -1.12
CA MET A 1 -6.14 -16.93 -0.46
C MET A 1 -5.39 -15.61 -0.51
N ASN A 2 -5.95 -14.58 -1.13
CA ASN A 2 -5.27 -13.29 -1.29
C ASN A 2 -5.52 -12.46 -0.03
N GLU A 3 -4.46 -12.07 0.65
CA GLU A 3 -4.53 -11.31 1.89
C GLU A 3 -4.30 -9.83 1.59
N PHE A 4 -5.33 -9.01 1.79
CA PHE A 4 -5.29 -7.58 1.55
C PHE A 4 -5.06 -6.83 2.86
N VAL A 5 -4.03 -5.99 2.88
CA VAL A 5 -3.66 -5.16 4.02
C VAL A 5 -3.68 -3.70 3.58
N ARG A 6 -4.25 -2.81 4.41
CA ARG A 6 -4.20 -1.36 4.16
C ARG A 6 -2.77 -0.85 4.37
N LEU A 7 -2.30 0.01 3.47
CA LEU A 7 -0.99 0.65 3.60
C LEU A 7 -0.86 1.46 4.91
N ALA A 8 -1.95 2.09 5.36
CA ALA A 8 -1.98 2.77 6.65
C ALA A 8 -1.66 1.84 7.82
N GLN A 9 -2.23 0.63 7.81
CA GLN A 9 -1.98 -0.38 8.84
C GLN A 9 -0.54 -0.91 8.77
N LEU A 10 -0.03 -1.14 7.55
CA LEU A 10 1.36 -1.54 7.35
C LEU A 10 2.33 -0.49 7.90
N ARG A 11 2.13 0.79 7.56
CA ARG A 11 2.97 1.89 8.05
C ARG A 11 2.93 2.00 9.57
N ALA A 12 1.75 1.86 10.19
CA ALA A 12 1.62 1.87 11.64
C ALA A 12 2.42 0.74 12.32
N GLN A 13 2.53 -0.42 11.67
CA GLN A 13 3.33 -1.55 12.20
C GLN A 13 4.83 -1.38 11.97
N LEU A 14 5.24 -0.62 10.96
CA LEU A 14 6.64 -0.35 10.66
C LEU A 14 7.24 0.77 11.53
N GLY A 15 6.41 1.50 12.28
CA GLY A 15 6.85 2.53 13.24
C GLY A 15 7.55 3.70 12.54
N ASP A 16 8.79 3.99 12.96
CA ASP A 16 9.59 5.12 12.46
C ASP A 16 10.31 4.83 11.13
N ALA A 17 9.94 3.77 10.41
CA ALA A 17 10.51 3.47 9.10
C ALA A 17 10.27 4.65 8.14
N PRO A 18 11.31 5.11 7.40
CA PRO A 18 11.15 6.20 6.46
C PRO A 18 10.12 5.84 5.39
N ALA A 19 9.11 6.70 5.19
CA ALA A 19 8.05 6.47 4.23
C ALA A 19 8.60 6.15 2.82
N ASP A 20 9.60 6.90 2.38
CA ASP A 20 10.24 6.72 1.07
C ASP A 20 10.87 5.33 0.91
N ALA A 21 11.45 4.79 1.98
CA ALA A 21 12.08 3.46 1.96
C ALA A 21 11.02 2.36 1.89
N VAL A 22 9.93 2.50 2.65
CA VAL A 22 8.77 1.59 2.61
C VAL A 22 8.15 1.61 1.22
N ASP A 23 7.94 2.80 0.66
CA ASP A 23 7.35 2.99 -0.66
C ASP A 23 8.22 2.39 -1.78
N ALA A 24 9.53 2.56 -1.71
CA ALA A 24 10.48 1.94 -2.63
C ALA A 24 10.44 0.40 -2.55
N ALA A 25 10.38 -0.15 -1.33
CA ALA A 25 10.30 -1.59 -1.11
C ALA A 25 8.98 -2.18 -1.67
N LEU A 26 7.84 -1.54 -1.40
CA LEU A 26 6.54 -1.96 -1.92
C LEU A 26 6.50 -1.97 -3.45
N ARG A 27 7.03 -0.91 -4.09
CA ARG A 27 7.16 -0.84 -5.56
C ARG A 27 8.11 -1.90 -6.10
N GLN A 28 9.17 -2.24 -5.37
CA GLN A 28 10.07 -3.33 -5.76
C GLN A 28 9.36 -4.69 -5.68
N MET A 29 8.63 -4.98 -4.60
CA MET A 29 7.86 -6.21 -4.46
C MET A 29 6.81 -6.37 -5.56
N GLN A 30 6.15 -5.26 -5.94
CA GLN A 30 5.20 -5.28 -7.06
C GLN A 30 5.89 -5.64 -8.38
N ARG A 31 7.04 -5.03 -8.67
CA ARG A 31 7.83 -5.33 -9.89
C ARG A 31 8.34 -6.77 -9.93
N GLN A 32 8.63 -7.36 -8.78
CA GLN A 32 9.10 -8.74 -8.65
C GLN A 32 7.96 -9.76 -8.66
N GLY A 33 6.69 -9.31 -8.68
CA GLY A 33 5.52 -10.19 -8.64
C GLY A 33 5.22 -10.81 -7.27
N GLY A 34 5.88 -10.34 -6.21
CA GLY A 34 5.64 -10.80 -4.83
C GLY A 34 4.47 -10.07 -4.14
N ALA A 35 3.97 -9.00 -4.74
CA ALA A 35 2.80 -8.30 -4.25
C ALA A 35 2.05 -7.56 -5.38
N VAL A 36 0.81 -7.19 -5.11
CA VAL A 36 0.01 -6.31 -5.98
C VAL A 36 -0.56 -5.18 -5.14
N LEU A 37 -0.42 -3.96 -5.64
CA LEU A 37 -0.98 -2.75 -5.05
C LEU A 37 -2.34 -2.44 -5.69
N TYR A 38 -3.37 -2.23 -4.86
CA TYR A 38 -4.74 -1.98 -5.30
C TYR A 38 -5.27 -0.64 -4.75
N PRO A 39 -6.19 0.01 -5.48
CA PRO A 39 -6.94 1.15 -4.95
C PRO A 39 -8.02 0.65 -3.98
N ILE A 40 -8.50 1.53 -3.11
CA ILE A 40 -9.81 1.32 -2.47
C ILE A 40 -10.88 1.82 -3.44
N ASP A 41 -11.70 0.89 -3.95
CA ASP A 41 -12.73 1.21 -4.95
C ASP A 41 -13.92 2.02 -4.40
N ASP A 42 -14.14 1.97 -3.08
CA ASP A 42 -15.20 2.72 -2.41
C ASP A 42 -14.62 3.92 -1.66
N PRO A 43 -14.79 5.15 -2.17
CA PRO A 43 -14.25 6.36 -1.55
C PRO A 43 -14.75 6.58 -0.12
N GLN A 44 -15.93 6.06 0.25
CA GLN A 44 -16.46 6.20 1.61
C GLN A 44 -15.69 5.37 2.64
N ARG A 45 -14.88 4.40 2.18
CA ARG A 45 -14.06 3.52 3.04
C ARG A 45 -12.63 4.03 3.21
N ILE A 46 -12.27 5.08 2.48
CA ILE A 46 -11.00 5.79 2.59
C ILE A 46 -11.04 6.62 3.87
N ARG A 47 -10.04 6.43 4.72
CA ARG A 47 -9.87 7.21 5.94
C ARG A 47 -8.70 8.19 5.78
N PRO A 48 -8.62 9.24 6.61
CA PRO A 48 -7.50 10.18 6.56
C PRO A 48 -6.12 9.52 6.67
N GLU A 49 -6.02 8.42 7.41
CA GLU A 49 -4.76 7.67 7.54
C GLU A 49 -4.39 6.95 6.24
N ASP A 50 -5.39 6.51 5.47
CA ASP A 50 -5.19 5.91 4.15
C ASP A 50 -4.70 6.96 3.15
N ASP A 51 -5.21 8.21 3.21
CA ASP A 51 -4.72 9.33 2.39
C ASP A 51 -3.23 9.60 2.63
N ALA A 52 -2.82 9.66 3.89
CA ALA A 52 -1.41 9.89 4.25
C ALA A 52 -0.50 8.70 3.84
N ALA A 53 -1.06 7.50 3.80
CA ALA A 53 -0.35 6.26 3.48
C ALA A 53 -0.37 5.88 1.99
N ALA A 54 -1.18 6.56 1.18
CA ALA A 54 -1.43 6.20 -0.19
C ALA A 54 -0.18 6.33 -1.07
N LEU A 55 0.03 5.32 -1.91
CA LEU A 55 1.08 5.30 -2.91
C LEU A 55 0.54 5.78 -4.26
N GLN A 56 1.23 6.73 -4.88
CA GLN A 56 0.97 7.11 -6.27
C GLN A 56 1.77 6.19 -7.21
N VAL A 57 1.08 5.43 -8.06
CA VAL A 57 1.69 4.54 -9.06
C VAL A 57 1.05 4.82 -10.41
N SER A 58 1.83 5.31 -11.36
CA SER A 58 1.36 5.69 -12.72
C SER A 58 0.18 6.69 -12.71
N GLY A 59 0.14 7.59 -11.73
CA GLY A 59 -0.95 8.57 -11.58
C GLY A 59 -2.21 8.03 -10.91
N GLU A 60 -2.22 6.75 -10.55
CA GLU A 60 -3.30 6.13 -9.78
C GLU A 60 -2.91 5.96 -8.32
N ARG A 61 -3.87 6.28 -7.46
CA ARG A 61 -3.78 6.08 -6.01
C ARG A 61 -3.89 4.60 -5.67
N ARG A 62 -2.99 4.11 -4.82
CA ARG A 62 -3.00 2.75 -4.28
C ARG A 62 -2.97 2.81 -2.76
N ASP A 63 -3.86 2.06 -2.13
CA ASP A 63 -4.09 2.09 -0.68
C ASP A 63 -4.01 0.68 -0.05
N LEU A 64 -4.13 -0.35 -0.88
CA LEU A 64 -4.13 -1.74 -0.48
C LEU A 64 -2.89 -2.44 -1.00
N PHE A 65 -2.38 -3.32 -0.16
CA PHE A 65 -1.28 -4.22 -0.46
C PHE A 65 -1.77 -5.67 -0.37
N CYS A 66 -1.59 -6.43 -1.45
CA CYS A 66 -1.93 -7.84 -1.50
C CYS A 66 -0.66 -8.66 -1.70
N ILE A 67 -0.36 -9.58 -0.79
CA ILE A 67 0.75 -10.52 -0.97
C ILE A 67 0.29 -11.66 -1.88
N THR A 68 1.03 -11.89 -2.95
CA THR A 68 0.86 -13.02 -3.85
C THR A 68 1.87 -14.11 -3.46
N ARG A 69 1.36 -15.27 -3.02
CA ARG A 69 2.19 -16.46 -2.74
C ARG A 69 2.25 -17.38 -3.94
#